data_AF-A0A353Q282-F1
#
_entry.id   AF-A0A353Q282-F1
#
_cell.length_a   1.000
_cell.length_b   1.000
_cell.length_c   1.000
_cell.angle_alpha   90.00
_cell.angle_beta   90.00
_cell.angle_gamma   90.00
#
_symmetry.space_group_name_H-M   'P 1'
#
loop_
_entity.id
_entity.type
_entity.pdbx_description
1 polymer ?
#
loop_
_entity_poly.entity_id
_entity_poly.type
_entity_poly.pdbx_seq_one_letter_code
_entity_poly.pdbx_strand_id
1 'polypeptide(L)'
;NFKCNEGSIGAGCGATIGKIRGMEYAMKGGLGSIAYKVNDLIVGAIAIVNCLGDVIDPKSGKIIAGALNNDGETFIDTENFMISQFDNKKNLFSGNTTIGVVATNALLNKA
;
A
#
# COMPACT_ATOMS: atom_id res chain seq x y z
N ASN A 1 18.50 9.18 16.54
CA ASN A 1 17.32 8.76 15.74
C ASN A 1 17.64 8.89 14.27
N PHE A 2 18.06 7.80 13.63
CA PHE A 2 18.15 7.77 12.18
C PHE A 2 16.73 7.65 11.63
N LYS A 3 16.26 8.68 10.93
CA LYS A 3 14.99 8.64 10.21
C LYS A 3 15.29 8.16 8.80
N CYS A 4 14.66 7.07 8.37
CA CYS A 4 14.72 6.67 6.97
C CYS A 4 13.90 7.69 6.16
N ASN A 5 14.36 8.05 4.97
CA ASN A 5 13.55 8.86 4.08
C ASN A 5 12.35 8.03 3.60
N GLU A 6 11.22 8.68 3.32
CA GLU A 6 9.95 8.02 2.96
C GLU A 6 9.24 8.77 1.82
N GLY A 7 8.23 8.13 1.25
CA GLY A 7 7.41 8.68 0.17
C GLY A 7 7.95 8.34 -1.22
N SER A 8 8.02 9.33 -2.10
CA SER A 8 8.42 9.17 -3.49
C SER A 8 9.94 9.13 -3.66
N ILE A 9 10.57 8.11 -3.08
CA ILE A 9 12.02 7.88 -3.15
C ILE A 9 12.33 6.44 -3.55
N GLY A 10 13.47 6.21 -4.21
CA GLY A 10 13.90 4.86 -4.62
C GLY A 10 12.79 4.10 -5.35
N ALA A 11 12.48 2.89 -4.90
CA ALA A 11 11.40 2.08 -5.46
C ALA A 11 9.99 2.69 -5.26
N GLY A 12 9.82 3.63 -4.32
CA GLY A 12 8.59 4.41 -4.14
C GLY A 12 8.33 5.46 -5.23
N CYS A 13 9.33 5.84 -6.03
CA CYS A 13 9.19 6.86 -7.07
C CYS A 13 8.10 6.52 -8.10
N GLY A 14 7.94 5.24 -8.46
CA GLY A 14 6.91 4.79 -9.40
C GLY A 14 5.64 4.22 -8.74
N ALA A 15 5.59 4.20 -7.41
CA ALA A 15 4.52 3.51 -6.68
C ALA A 15 3.20 4.29 -6.73
N THR A 16 2.08 3.55 -6.87
CA THR A 16 0.71 4.08 -7.00
C THR A 16 -0.33 3.18 -6.32
N ILE A 17 -1.42 3.78 -5.85
CA ILE A 17 -2.49 3.13 -5.07
C ILE A 17 -3.82 3.32 -5.80
N GLY A 18 -4.71 2.33 -5.73
CA GLY A 18 -6.10 2.52 -6.19
C GLY A 18 -6.24 2.64 -7.70
N LYS A 19 -5.86 1.60 -8.44
CA LYS A 19 -5.78 1.62 -9.91
C LYS A 19 -6.98 1.03 -10.64
N ILE A 20 -8.03 0.64 -9.90
CA ILE A 20 -9.15 -0.13 -10.45
C ILE A 20 -9.92 0.60 -11.57
N ARG A 21 -9.91 1.94 -11.53
CA ARG A 21 -10.53 2.80 -12.55
C ARG A 21 -9.54 3.33 -13.59
N GLY A 22 -8.27 2.92 -13.53
CA GLY A 22 -7.18 3.46 -14.34
C GLY A 22 -6.33 4.48 -13.57
N MET A 23 -5.18 4.83 -14.16
CA MET A 23 -4.15 5.67 -13.53
C MET A 23 -4.61 7.10 -13.26
N GLU A 24 -5.63 7.59 -13.98
CA GLU A 24 -6.17 8.95 -13.79
C GLU A 24 -6.85 9.13 -12.43
N TYR A 25 -7.35 8.05 -11.83
CA TYR A 25 -7.95 8.06 -10.49
C TYR A 25 -7.03 7.46 -9.42
N ALA A 26 -5.82 7.08 -9.79
CA ALA A 26 -4.87 6.49 -8.86
C ALA A 26 -4.22 7.56 -8.00
N MET A 27 -3.99 7.23 -6.73
CA MET A 27 -3.22 8.07 -5.83
C MET A 27 -1.73 7.75 -5.88
N LYS A 28 -0.93 8.72 -5.47
CA LYS A 28 0.51 8.52 -5.27
C LYS A 28 0.73 7.51 -4.13
N GLY A 29 1.41 6.41 -4.45
CA GLY A 29 1.93 5.48 -3.46
C GLY A 29 3.30 5.91 -2.95
N GLY A 30 4.04 4.99 -2.33
CA GLY A 30 5.39 5.32 -1.89
C GLY A 30 6.04 4.24 -1.05
N LEU A 31 7.22 4.58 -0.56
CA LEU A 31 7.97 3.81 0.41
C LEU A 31 7.62 4.30 1.83
N GLY A 32 7.29 3.39 2.74
CA GLY A 32 7.14 3.66 4.16
C GLY A 32 8.03 2.73 4.98
N SER A 33 8.50 3.21 6.13
CA SER A 33 9.34 2.44 7.03
C SER A 33 8.95 2.65 8.50
N ILE A 34 9.19 1.66 9.33
CA ILE A 34 9.02 1.80 10.77
C ILE A 34 9.93 0.84 11.50
N ALA A 35 10.34 1.20 12.72
CA ALA A 35 11.04 0.30 13.61
C ALA A 35 10.56 0.49 15.04
N TYR A 36 10.45 -0.63 15.75
CA TYR A 36 10.11 -0.68 17.16
C TYR A 36 11.17 -1.45 17.93
N LYS A 37 11.44 -0.99 19.15
CA LYS A 37 12.33 -1.65 20.10
C LYS A 37 11.55 -2.04 21.34
N VAL A 38 11.65 -3.30 21.76
CA VAL A 38 11.09 -3.82 23.01
C VAL A 38 12.22 -4.50 23.76
N ASN A 39 12.64 -3.94 24.89
CA ASN A 39 13.89 -4.31 25.57
C ASN A 39 15.05 -4.28 24.56
N ASP A 40 15.80 -5.38 24.39
CA ASP A 40 16.89 -5.47 23.41
C ASP A 40 16.46 -5.94 22.02
N LEU A 41 15.22 -6.41 21.87
CA LEU A 41 14.68 -6.83 20.58
C LEU A 41 14.32 -5.61 19.73
N ILE A 42 14.74 -5.61 18.48
CA ILE A 42 14.44 -4.57 17.49
C ILE A 42 13.80 -5.26 16.29
N VAL A 43 12.64 -4.75 15.86
CA VAL A 43 11.98 -5.18 14.62
C VAL A 43 11.72 -3.95 13.77
N GLY A 44 12.17 -4.00 12.52
CA GLY A 44 11.92 -2.98 11.52
C GLY A 44 11.15 -3.56 10.34
N ALA A 45 10.34 -2.73 9.71
CA ALA A 45 9.64 -3.05 8.47
C ALA A 45 9.79 -1.89 7.48
N ILE A 46 9.86 -2.24 6.20
CA ILE A 46 9.81 -1.30 5.08
C ILE A 46 8.88 -1.87 4.01
N ALA A 47 8.07 -1.02 3.39
CA ALA A 47 7.14 -1.43 2.35
C ALA A 47 7.08 -0.39 1.23
N ILE A 48 6.99 -0.87 0.00
CA ILE A 48 6.71 -0.07 -1.20
C ILE A 48 5.27 -0.38 -1.61
N VAL A 49 4.40 0.60 -1.45
CA VAL A 49 2.96 0.43 -1.64
C VAL A 49 2.58 0.79 -3.08
N ASN A 50 2.46 -0.23 -3.93
CA ASN A 50 2.00 -0.11 -5.32
C ASN A 50 0.75 -1.01 -5.59
N CYS A 51 -0.26 -0.91 -4.73
CA CYS A 51 -1.42 -1.81 -4.73
C CYS A 51 -2.50 -1.43 -5.75
N LEU A 52 -3.27 -2.43 -6.19
CA LEU A 52 -4.48 -2.22 -6.99
C LEU A 52 -5.60 -1.61 -6.14
N GLY A 53 -5.80 -2.20 -4.95
CA GLY A 53 -6.87 -1.81 -4.03
C GLY A 53 -6.49 -0.68 -3.08
N ASP A 54 -7.26 -0.59 -2.00
CA ASP A 54 -7.23 0.52 -1.07
C ASP A 54 -6.32 0.24 0.14
N VAL A 55 -5.71 1.28 0.67
CA VAL A 55 -5.02 1.29 1.95
C VAL A 55 -6.02 1.66 3.03
N ILE A 56 -6.18 0.77 4.00
CA ILE A 56 -7.15 0.89 5.08
C ILE A 56 -6.43 1.20 6.38
N ASP A 57 -6.93 2.16 7.15
CA ASP A 57 -6.52 2.31 8.55
C ASP A 57 -7.11 1.16 9.38
N PRO A 58 -6.29 0.27 9.96
CA PRO A 58 -6.79 -0.90 10.68
C PRO A 58 -7.57 -0.55 11.95
N LYS A 59 -7.44 0.67 12.49
CA LYS A 59 -8.18 1.08 13.70
C LYS A 59 -9.59 1.54 13.39
N SER A 60 -9.76 2.36 12.34
CA SER A 60 -11.04 2.94 11.97
C SER A 60 -11.79 2.17 10.88
N GLY A 61 -11.10 1.29 10.15
CA GLY A 61 -11.64 0.60 8.97
C GLY A 61 -11.83 1.50 7.75
N LYS A 62 -11.39 2.76 7.82
CA LYS A 62 -11.56 3.74 6.73
C LYS A 62 -10.47 3.61 5.69
N ILE A 63 -10.85 3.83 4.43
CA ILE A 63 -9.88 4.04 3.35
C ILE A 63 -9.12 5.34 3.61
N ILE A 64 -7.79 5.27 3.58
CA ILE A 64 -6.89 6.42 3.74
C ILE A 64 -6.14 6.77 2.45
N ALA A 65 -6.04 5.83 1.51
CA ALA A 65 -5.61 6.06 0.15
C ALA A 65 -6.21 4.97 -0.74
N GLY A 66 -6.70 5.33 -1.92
CA GLY A 66 -7.46 4.41 -2.76
C GLY A 66 -7.73 4.97 -4.14
N ALA A 67 -8.62 4.31 -4.88
CA ALA A 67 -9.07 4.82 -6.17
C ALA A 67 -10.05 5.97 -5.96
N LEU A 68 -9.77 7.12 -6.56
CA LEU A 68 -10.59 8.32 -6.41
C LEU A 68 -11.89 8.23 -7.23
N ASN A 69 -12.92 8.91 -6.74
CA ASN A 69 -14.11 9.25 -7.50
C ASN A 69 -13.84 10.42 -8.47
N ASN A 70 -14.86 10.81 -9.24
CA ASN A 70 -14.76 11.91 -10.20
C ASN A 70 -14.53 13.27 -9.53
N ASP A 71 -14.87 13.39 -8.24
CA ASP A 71 -14.62 14.60 -7.45
C ASP A 71 -13.12 14.76 -7.09
N GLY A 72 -12.33 13.70 -7.21
CA GLY A 72 -10.92 13.69 -6.79
C GLY A 72 -10.71 13.76 -5.28
N GLU A 73 -11.77 13.68 -4.48
CA GLU A 73 -11.76 13.87 -3.03
C GLU A 73 -12.21 12.62 -2.28
N THR A 74 -13.16 11.87 -2.84
CA THR A 74 -13.71 10.67 -2.22
C THR A 74 -13.18 9.40 -2.88
N PHE A 75 -13.29 8.27 -2.18
CA PHE A 75 -12.85 6.98 -2.69
C PHE A 75 -14.03 6.19 -3.25
N ILE A 76 -13.79 5.47 -4.35
CA ILE A 76 -14.83 4.62 -4.95
C ILE A 76 -15.12 3.35 -4.15
N ASP A 77 -14.20 2.98 -3.24
CA ASP A 77 -14.15 1.66 -2.59
C ASP A 77 -13.94 0.55 -3.63
N THR A 78 -12.71 0.07 -3.71
CA THR A 78 -12.28 -0.90 -4.72
C THR A 78 -13.04 -2.22 -4.57
N GLU A 79 -13.33 -2.66 -3.35
CA GLU A 79 -14.04 -3.91 -3.11
C GLU A 79 -15.49 -3.81 -3.62
N ASN A 80 -16.21 -2.78 -3.18
CA ASN A 80 -17.58 -2.53 -3.61
C ASN A 80 -17.67 -2.30 -5.13
N PHE A 81 -16.70 -1.59 -5.71
CA PHE A 81 -16.63 -1.40 -7.15
C PHE A 81 -16.46 -2.72 -7.89
N MET A 82 -15.54 -3.59 -7.44
CA MET A 82 -15.32 -4.91 -8.06
C MET A 82 -16.56 -5.80 -7.97
N ILE A 83 -17.27 -5.79 -6.85
CA ILE A 83 -18.54 -6.52 -6.68
C ILE A 83 -19.59 -6.01 -7.69
N SER A 84 -19.71 -4.69 -7.87
CA SER A 84 -20.65 -4.10 -8.82
C SER A 84 -20.33 -4.43 -10.30
N GLN A 85 -19.07 -4.80 -10.58
CA GLN A 85 -18.56 -5.08 -11.92
C GLN A 85 -18.28 -6.58 -12.15
N PHE A 86 -18.82 -7.47 -11.32
CA PHE A 86 -18.49 -8.90 -11.32
C PHE A 86 -18.61 -9.60 -12.69
N ASP A 87 -19.56 -9.18 -13.53
CA ASP A 87 -19.78 -9.75 -14.86
C ASP A 87 -18.80 -9.24 -15.94
N ASN A 88 -18.01 -8.19 -15.64
CA ASN A 88 -17.05 -7.60 -16.57
C ASN A 88 -15.68 -8.29 -16.48
N LYS A 89 -15.36 -9.14 -17.47
CA LYS A 89 -14.09 -9.89 -17.58
C LYS A 89 -12.87 -9.05 -18.03
N LYS A 90 -12.68 -7.84 -17.50
CA LYS A 90 -11.44 -7.09 -17.72
C LYS A 90 -10.33 -7.66 -16.82
N ASN A 91 -9.16 -7.92 -17.40
CA ASN A 91 -7.98 -8.31 -16.65
C ASN A 91 -7.40 -7.08 -15.92
N LEU A 92 -7.94 -6.80 -14.72
CA LEU A 92 -7.58 -5.61 -13.92
C LEU A 92 -6.35 -5.83 -13.03
N PHE A 93 -5.81 -7.06 -13.00
CA PHE A 93 -4.80 -7.47 -12.02
C PHE A 93 -3.34 -7.33 -12.47
N SER A 94 -3.06 -6.88 -13.70
CA SER A 94 -1.67 -6.77 -14.18
C SER A 94 -0.94 -5.54 -13.63
N GLY A 95 0.27 -5.71 -13.09
CA GLY A 95 1.18 -4.60 -12.76
C GLY A 95 1.03 -3.99 -11.36
N ASN A 96 0.37 -4.70 -10.44
CA ASN A 96 0.16 -4.24 -9.07
C ASN A 96 0.95 -5.12 -8.10
N THR A 97 1.70 -4.52 -7.17
CA THR A 97 2.52 -5.26 -6.22
C THR A 97 2.81 -4.40 -5.00
N THR A 98 2.70 -4.94 -3.80
CA THR A 98 3.30 -4.36 -2.60
C THR A 98 4.48 -5.24 -2.22
N ILE A 99 5.67 -4.66 -2.12
CA ILE A 99 6.89 -5.37 -1.76
C ILE A 99 7.34 -4.86 -0.39
N GLY A 100 7.63 -5.76 0.53
CA GLY A 100 8.09 -5.40 1.87
C GLY A 100 9.22 -6.27 2.38
N VAL A 101 9.97 -5.73 3.33
CA VAL A 101 11.00 -6.42 4.08
C VAL A 101 10.74 -6.21 5.56
N VAL A 102 10.87 -7.28 6.35
CA VAL A 102 10.91 -7.24 7.81
C VAL A 102 12.29 -7.69 8.25
N ALA A 103 12.91 -6.92 9.13
CA ALA A 103 14.24 -7.20 9.67
C ALA A 103 14.19 -7.18 11.20
N THR A 104 14.99 -8.04 11.83
CA THR A 104 15.08 -8.14 13.29
C THR A 104 16.49 -8.50 13.73
N ASN A 105 16.86 -8.13 14.95
CA ASN A 105 18.11 -8.61 15.59
C ASN A 105 17.93 -9.94 16.33
N ALA A 106 16.75 -10.54 16.33
CA ALA A 106 16.54 -11.88 16.85
C ALA A 106 17.32 -12.92 16.01
N LEU A 107 17.85 -13.94 16.69
CA LEU A 107 18.35 -15.13 16.02
C LEU A 107 17.16 -16.00 15.60
N LEU A 108 16.86 -15.98 14.31
CA LEU A 108 15.82 -16.79 13.70
C LEU A 108 16.44 -17.93 12.89
N ASN A 109 15.82 -19.09 12.94
CA ASN A 109 16.02 -20.10 11.90
C ASN A 109 15.02 -19.81 10.75
N LYS A 110 15.06 -20.62 9.68
CA LYS A 110 14.25 -20.36 8.49
C LYS A 110 12.74 -20.68 8.67
N ALA A 111 12.35 -21.42 9.71
CA ALA A 111 11.06 -22.07 9.88
C ALA A 111 10.34 -21.66 11.16
#